data_AF-A0A0V1PXK2-F1
#
_entry.id   AF-A0A0V1PXK2-F1
#
_cell.length_a   1.000
_cell.length_b   1.000
_cell.length_c   1.000
_cell.angle_alpha   90.00
_cell.angle_beta   90.00
_cell.angle_gamma   90.00
#
_symmetry.space_group_name_H-M   'P 1'
#
loop_
_entity.id
_entity.type
_entity.pdbx_description
1 polymer ?
#
loop_
_entity_poly.entity_id
_entity_poly.type
_entity_poly.pdbx_seq_one_letter_code
_entity_poly.pdbx_strand_id
1 'polypeptide(L)'
;MSDVYFYKYLVNHQVFFRSKYTYALVNIKPLVPGHVLVVPLRTSILRFGDLTAEESLDYMLTLQLIHKFIIHLYNADSLNIAIQDGPESGQSIPHLHTHIIPRYKTDGFGDGIYEKLDRLDLNNTLIEFFERQQAYQKSGGFQPVPDEGRLPRSDEVLSNEAIWLKDELEKYMNQ
;
A
#
# COMPACT_ATOMS: atom_id res chain seq x y z
N MET A 1 -22.57 10.97 3.86
CA MET A 1 -21.37 10.43 4.53
C MET A 1 -20.39 11.56 4.72
N SER A 2 -19.62 11.58 5.80
CA SER A 2 -18.55 12.55 5.99
C SER A 2 -17.38 12.25 5.04
N ASP A 3 -16.72 13.31 4.58
CA ASP A 3 -15.54 13.23 3.73
C ASP A 3 -14.45 12.34 4.35
N VAL A 4 -13.78 11.58 3.50
CA VAL A 4 -12.65 10.72 3.84
C VAL A 4 -11.39 11.32 3.24
N TYR A 5 -10.37 11.48 4.08
CA TYR A 5 -9.09 12.06 3.71
C TYR A 5 -7.98 11.03 3.87
N PHE A 6 -7.17 10.86 2.82
CA PHE A 6 -5.87 10.22 2.94
C PHE A 6 -4.83 11.32 3.18
N TYR A 7 -4.42 11.50 4.44
CA TYR A 7 -3.64 12.65 4.90
C TYR A 7 -4.38 13.98 4.64
N LYS A 8 -4.11 14.64 3.52
CA LYS A 8 -4.78 15.89 3.08
C LYS A 8 -5.55 15.73 1.77
N TYR A 9 -5.50 14.56 1.15
CA TYR A 9 -6.12 14.28 -0.13
C TYR A 9 -7.54 13.77 0.09
N LEU A 10 -8.54 14.42 -0.50
CA LEU A 10 -9.92 13.94 -0.50
C LEU A 10 -10.01 12.69 -1.39
N VAL A 11 -10.46 11.56 -0.83
CA VAL A 11 -10.42 10.26 -1.52
C VAL A 11 -11.78 9.55 -1.59
N ASN A 12 -12.89 10.28 -1.47
CA ASN A 12 -14.23 9.70 -1.38
C ASN A 12 -14.54 8.69 -2.51
N HIS A 13 -14.10 8.96 -3.73
CA HIS A 13 -14.40 8.11 -4.90
C HIS A 13 -13.51 6.87 -4.99
N GLN A 14 -12.40 6.84 -4.26
CA GLN A 14 -11.46 5.72 -4.26
C GLN A 14 -11.78 4.71 -3.15
N VAL A 15 -12.64 5.07 -2.20
CA VAL A 15 -13.00 4.24 -1.04
C VAL A 15 -14.06 3.22 -1.42
N PHE A 16 -13.75 1.94 -1.21
CA PHE A 16 -14.69 0.83 -1.45
C PHE A 16 -15.20 0.18 -0.15
N PHE A 17 -14.56 0.45 0.99
CA PHE A 17 -14.99 -0.05 2.29
C PHE A 17 -14.73 0.97 3.41
N ARG A 18 -15.61 1.02 4.41
CA ARG A 18 -15.46 1.85 5.61
C ARG A 18 -16.07 1.16 6.82
N SER A 19 -15.29 1.07 7.89
CA SER A 19 -15.69 0.63 9.22
C SER A 19 -15.79 1.83 10.18
N LYS A 20 -15.78 1.58 11.49
CA LYS A 20 -15.89 2.64 12.51
C LYS A 20 -14.65 3.54 12.52
N TYR A 21 -13.46 2.97 12.40
CA TYR A 21 -12.18 3.69 12.52
C TYR A 21 -11.28 3.52 11.31
N THR A 22 -11.64 2.70 10.33
CA THR A 22 -10.78 2.33 9.20
C THR A 22 -11.54 2.42 7.88
N TYR A 23 -10.81 2.59 6.79
CA TYR A 23 -11.34 2.50 5.45
C TYR A 23 -10.35 1.79 4.53
N ALA A 24 -10.85 1.29 3.39
CA ALA A 24 -10.02 0.71 2.34
C ALA A 24 -10.29 1.42 1.00
N LEU A 25 -9.22 1.62 0.23
CA LEU A 25 -9.26 2.35 -1.04
C LEU A 25 -8.38 1.70 -2.11
N VAL A 26 -8.71 1.96 -3.38
CA VAL A 26 -7.90 1.56 -4.53
C VAL A 26 -6.61 2.37 -4.61
N ASN A 27 -5.51 1.75 -5.05
CA ASN A 27 -4.22 2.42 -5.16
C ASN A 27 -4.08 3.20 -6.47
N ILE A 28 -3.65 4.46 -6.45
CA ILE A 28 -3.44 5.26 -7.67
C ILE A 28 -2.38 4.68 -8.61
N LYS A 29 -1.35 4.01 -8.07
CA LYS A 29 -0.26 3.36 -8.80
C LYS A 29 -0.08 1.91 -8.33
N PRO A 30 -1.02 1.01 -8.69
CA PRO A 30 -0.98 -0.36 -8.21
C PRO A 30 0.22 -1.12 -8.79
N LEU A 31 0.85 -1.95 -7.96
CA LEU A 31 1.94 -2.84 -8.38
C LEU A 31 1.44 -3.96 -9.30
N VAL A 32 0.25 -4.46 -9.00
CA VAL A 32 -0.47 -5.53 -9.70
C VAL A 32 -1.98 -5.26 -9.54
N PRO A 33 -2.84 -5.83 -10.40
CA PRO A 33 -4.29 -5.79 -10.20
C PRO A 33 -4.70 -6.27 -8.81
N GLY A 34 -5.64 -5.57 -8.18
CA GLY A 34 -6.08 -5.86 -6.81
C GLY A 34 -5.16 -5.35 -5.70
N HIS A 35 -4.12 -4.57 -6.02
CA HIS A 35 -3.36 -3.83 -5.02
C HIS A 35 -4.22 -2.70 -4.42
N VAL A 36 -4.64 -2.90 -3.17
CA VAL A 36 -5.44 -1.94 -2.38
C VAL A 36 -4.71 -1.51 -1.12
N LEU A 37 -5.22 -0.45 -0.49
CA LEU A 37 -4.69 0.09 0.77
C LEU A 37 -5.76 0.03 1.88
N VAL A 38 -5.32 -0.19 3.11
CA VAL A 38 -6.15 -0.09 4.34
C VAL A 38 -5.58 1.00 5.26
N VAL A 39 -6.42 1.93 5.70
CA VAL A 39 -6.01 3.21 6.29
C VAL A 39 -6.94 3.59 7.45
N PRO A 40 -6.45 4.08 8.60
CA PRO A 40 -7.32 4.60 9.65
C PRO A 40 -8.01 5.90 9.20
N LEU A 41 -9.21 6.18 9.71
CA LEU A 41 -9.96 7.40 9.39
C LEU A 41 -9.32 8.65 10.00
N ARG A 42 -8.65 8.51 11.14
CA ARG A 42 -7.99 9.62 11.83
C ARG A 42 -6.66 9.95 11.15
N THR A 43 -6.62 11.06 10.44
CA THR A 43 -5.46 11.49 9.63
C THR A 43 -4.19 11.85 10.43
N SER A 44 -4.29 11.98 11.76
CA SER A 44 -3.12 12.22 12.63
C SER A 44 -2.34 10.95 13.00
N ILE A 45 -2.79 9.76 12.58
CA ILE A 45 -2.06 8.50 12.75
C ILE A 45 -0.93 8.44 11.71
N LEU A 46 0.29 8.83 12.08
CA LEU A 46 1.41 8.79 11.14
C LEU A 46 2.07 7.43 11.14
N ARG A 47 2.10 6.79 12.31
CA ARG A 47 2.80 5.55 12.61
C ARG A 47 1.84 4.50 13.15
N PHE A 48 2.20 3.22 13.03
CA PHE A 48 1.40 2.12 13.55
C PHE A 48 1.13 2.26 15.07
N GLY A 49 2.12 2.74 15.82
CA GLY A 49 2.03 2.95 17.26
C GLY A 49 1.11 4.10 17.70
N ASP A 50 0.65 4.96 16.78
CA ASP A 50 -0.23 6.10 17.12
C ASP A 50 -1.72 5.68 17.28
N LEU A 51 -2.04 4.44 16.89
CA LEU A 51 -3.38 3.87 17.01
C LEU A 51 -3.76 3.68 18.48
N THR A 52 -4.98 4.08 18.83
CA THR A 52 -5.59 3.64 20.08
C THR A 52 -5.92 2.15 20.02
N ALA A 53 -6.19 1.52 21.17
CA ALA A 53 -6.56 0.10 21.21
C ALA A 53 -7.82 -0.22 20.37
N GLU A 54 -8.79 0.69 20.36
CA GLU A 54 -10.03 0.55 19.59
C GLU A 54 -9.79 0.70 18.08
N GLU A 55 -9.00 1.70 17.68
CA GLU A 55 -8.61 1.89 16.28
C GLU A 55 -7.76 0.71 15.80
N SER A 56 -6.83 0.21 16.62
CA SER A 56 -6.00 -0.96 16.30
C SER A 56 -6.83 -2.22 16.09
N LEU A 57 -7.82 -2.48 16.94
CA LEU A 57 -8.73 -3.61 16.78
C LEU A 57 -9.52 -3.51 15.47
N ASP A 58 -10.16 -2.37 15.21
CA ASP A 58 -10.93 -2.14 13.98
C ASP A 58 -10.05 -2.20 12.72
N TYR A 59 -8.83 -1.68 12.80
CA TYR A 59 -7.82 -1.73 11.73
C TYR A 59 -7.43 -3.16 11.39
N MET A 60 -7.10 -3.98 12.40
CA MET A 60 -6.70 -5.38 12.20
C MET A 60 -7.87 -6.24 11.71
N LEU A 61 -9.09 -6.01 12.20
CA LEU A 61 -10.28 -6.70 11.69
C LEU A 61 -10.55 -6.32 10.23
N THR A 62 -10.38 -5.05 9.87
CA THR A 62 -10.50 -4.58 8.49
C THR A 62 -9.44 -5.22 7.60
N LEU A 63 -8.18 -5.30 8.03
CA LEU A 63 -7.12 -5.99 7.29
C LEU A 63 -7.47 -7.46 7.02
N GLN A 64 -8.00 -8.18 8.02
CA GLN A 64 -8.41 -9.56 7.85
C GLN A 64 -9.58 -9.72 6.87
N LEU A 65 -10.57 -8.81 6.92
CA LEU A 65 -11.69 -8.79 5.98
C LEU A 65 -11.20 -8.57 4.54
N ILE A 66 -10.44 -7.49 4.32
CA ILE A 66 -9.94 -7.14 2.99
C ILE A 66 -8.98 -8.21 2.46
N HIS A 67 -8.14 -8.81 3.31
CA HIS A 67 -7.32 -9.95 2.92
C HIS A 67 -8.15 -11.09 2.33
N LYS A 68 -9.15 -11.58 3.08
CA LYS A 68 -9.97 -12.73 2.65
C LYS A 68 -10.77 -12.40 1.39
N PHE A 69 -11.32 -11.19 1.33
CA PHE A 69 -12.04 -10.69 0.16
C PHE A 69 -11.15 -10.64 -1.08
N ILE A 70 -9.94 -10.09 -0.98
CA ILE A 70 -9.03 -9.97 -2.12
C ILE A 70 -8.56 -11.35 -2.60
N ILE A 71 -8.25 -12.28 -1.69
CA ILE A 71 -7.96 -13.69 -2.06
C ILE A 71 -9.13 -14.29 -2.85
N HIS A 72 -10.36 -14.14 -2.34
CA HIS A 72 -11.56 -14.69 -2.97
C HIS A 72 -11.81 -14.08 -4.36
N LEU A 73 -11.83 -12.76 -4.46
CA LEU A 73 -12.20 -12.04 -5.67
C LEU A 73 -11.18 -12.25 -6.80
N TYR A 74 -9.90 -12.17 -6.47
CA TYR A 74 -8.82 -12.23 -7.46
C TYR A 74 -8.27 -13.64 -7.66
N ASN A 75 -8.82 -14.66 -6.98
CA ASN A 75 -8.31 -16.03 -6.95
C ASN A 75 -6.79 -16.07 -6.68
N ALA A 76 -6.33 -15.19 -5.80
CA ALA A 76 -4.91 -15.07 -5.50
C ALA A 76 -4.44 -16.24 -4.63
N ASP A 77 -3.23 -16.75 -4.89
CA ASP A 77 -2.65 -17.84 -4.10
C ASP A 77 -2.16 -17.35 -2.73
N SER A 78 -1.74 -16.09 -2.63
CA SER A 78 -1.18 -15.45 -1.44
C SER A 78 -1.23 -13.93 -1.55
N LEU A 79 -0.97 -13.19 -0.47
CA LEU A 79 -0.83 -11.73 -0.48
C LEU A 79 0.52 -11.31 0.12
N ASN A 80 1.12 -10.24 -0.41
CA ASN A 80 2.02 -9.41 0.39
C ASN A 80 1.17 -8.41 1.19
N ILE A 81 1.40 -8.38 2.51
CA ILE A 81 0.82 -7.41 3.44
C ILE A 81 1.98 -6.59 3.99
N ALA A 82 2.07 -5.30 3.66
CA ALA A 82 3.22 -4.48 4.00
C ALA A 82 2.81 -3.15 4.62
N ILE A 83 3.44 -2.81 5.74
CA ILE A 83 3.37 -1.49 6.38
C ILE A 83 4.76 -0.87 6.28
N GLN A 84 4.83 0.29 5.64
CA GLN A 84 6.01 1.14 5.67
C GLN A 84 5.80 2.15 6.80
N ASP A 85 6.22 1.77 8.01
CA ASP A 85 6.08 2.59 9.21
C ASP A 85 7.28 3.55 9.34
N GLY A 86 7.14 4.75 8.78
CA GLY A 86 8.14 5.83 8.85
C GLY A 86 8.92 6.06 7.54
N PRO A 87 9.51 7.27 7.36
CA PRO A 87 10.22 7.63 6.14
C PRO A 87 11.36 6.67 5.76
N GLU A 88 12.12 6.20 6.75
CA GLU A 88 13.26 5.29 6.57
C GLU A 88 12.83 3.89 6.08
N SER A 89 11.55 3.55 6.21
CA SER A 89 10.94 2.30 5.70
C SER A 89 10.29 2.47 4.32
N GLY A 90 10.34 3.67 3.75
CA GLY A 90 9.75 4.00 2.45
C GLY A 90 8.34 4.62 2.50
N GLN A 91 7.88 5.05 3.67
CA GLN A 91 6.57 5.73 3.80
C GLN A 91 6.56 7.05 3.02
N SER A 92 5.75 7.13 1.97
CA SER A 92 5.66 8.32 1.11
C SER A 92 4.57 9.31 1.53
N ILE A 93 3.47 8.81 2.10
CA ILE A 93 2.36 9.62 2.61
C ILE A 93 2.36 9.57 4.15
N PRO A 94 2.36 10.72 4.85
CA PRO A 94 2.38 10.78 6.32
C PRO A 94 0.98 10.49 6.89
N HIS A 95 0.54 9.24 6.69
CA HIS A 95 -0.67 8.66 7.24
C HIS A 95 -0.48 7.15 7.18
N LEU A 96 -0.67 6.43 8.28
CA LEU A 96 -0.52 4.98 8.32
C LEU A 96 -1.35 4.31 7.22
N HIS A 97 -0.74 3.45 6.41
CA HIS A 97 -1.45 2.64 5.43
C HIS A 97 -0.77 1.29 5.25
N THR A 98 -1.58 0.25 5.10
CA THR A 98 -1.12 -1.10 4.79
C THR A 98 -1.40 -1.41 3.34
N HIS A 99 -0.39 -1.86 2.62
CA HIS A 99 -0.52 -2.41 1.28
C HIS A 99 -1.01 -3.85 1.34
N ILE A 100 -2.05 -4.16 0.55
CA ILE A 100 -2.51 -5.53 0.31
C ILE A 100 -2.31 -5.81 -1.18
N ILE A 101 -1.43 -6.77 -1.49
CA ILE A 101 -0.95 -7.00 -2.85
C ILE A 101 -1.12 -8.49 -3.22
N PRO A 102 -2.02 -8.83 -4.16
CA PRO A 102 -2.21 -10.20 -4.65
C PRO A 102 -0.95 -10.83 -5.27
N ARG A 103 -0.75 -12.13 -5.03
CA ARG A 103 0.37 -12.94 -5.55
C ARG A 103 -0.14 -14.28 -6.09
N TYR A 104 0.55 -14.81 -7.10
CA TYR A 104 0.17 -16.05 -7.78
C TYR A 104 1.38 -16.97 -7.98
N LYS A 105 1.22 -18.28 -7.91
CA LYS A 105 2.35 -19.23 -8.09
C LYS A 105 3.06 -19.08 -9.44
N THR A 106 2.31 -18.67 -10.47
CA THR A 106 2.79 -18.49 -11.84
C THR A 106 3.30 -17.10 -12.14
N ASP A 107 3.21 -16.17 -11.18
CA ASP A 107 3.64 -14.79 -11.39
C ASP A 107 5.17 -14.72 -11.67
N GLY A 108 5.91 -15.78 -11.33
CA GLY A 108 7.35 -15.87 -11.54
C GLY A 108 8.11 -14.86 -10.69
N PHE A 109 7.43 -14.21 -9.73
CA PHE A 109 8.01 -13.14 -8.94
C PHE A 109 8.87 -13.68 -7.80
N GLY A 110 8.77 -14.96 -7.42
CA GLY A 110 9.59 -15.56 -6.35
C GLY A 110 9.84 -14.60 -5.16
N ASP A 111 11.07 -14.59 -4.65
CA ASP A 111 11.62 -13.54 -3.77
C ASP A 111 12.09 -12.29 -4.55
N GLY A 112 11.94 -12.26 -5.88
CA GLY A 112 12.34 -11.15 -6.78
C GLY A 112 11.49 -9.87 -6.69
N ILE A 113 10.60 -9.77 -5.69
CA ILE A 113 9.96 -8.49 -5.37
C ILE A 113 11.00 -7.46 -4.88
N TYR A 114 12.11 -7.92 -4.28
CA TYR A 114 13.27 -7.09 -3.96
C TYR A 114 13.97 -6.55 -5.22
N GLU A 115 14.08 -7.33 -6.30
CA GLU A 115 14.68 -6.86 -7.56
C GLU A 115 13.82 -5.81 -8.28
N LYS A 116 12.49 -5.83 -8.08
CA LYS A 116 11.59 -4.76 -8.57
C LYS A 116 11.56 -3.53 -7.66
N LEU A 117 12.13 -3.63 -6.46
CA LEU A 117 12.44 -2.48 -5.61
C LEU A 117 13.78 -1.82 -5.99
N ASP A 118 14.62 -2.47 -6.82
CA ASP A 118 16.06 -2.15 -6.90
C ASP A 118 16.66 -1.98 -8.31
N ARG A 119 15.86 -1.64 -9.35
CA ARG A 119 16.41 -1.43 -10.71
C ARG A 119 17.00 -0.03 -10.88
N LEU A 120 18.33 0.13 -10.75
CA LEU A 120 19.13 1.17 -11.42
C LEU A 120 20.55 0.67 -11.82
N ASP A 121 21.04 1.24 -12.92
CA ASP A 121 22.00 0.76 -13.93
C ASP A 121 23.49 0.63 -13.50
N LEU A 122 24.15 -0.48 -13.89
CA LEU A 122 25.34 -1.11 -13.24
C LEU A 122 26.73 -0.50 -13.55
N ASN A 123 26.87 0.41 -14.52
CA ASN A 123 28.20 0.90 -14.94
C ASN A 123 28.63 2.23 -14.26
N ASN A 124 27.68 3.07 -13.86
CA ASN A 124 27.98 4.22 -12.98
C ASN A 124 28.12 3.79 -11.51
N THR A 125 27.59 2.62 -11.17
CA THR A 125 27.52 2.07 -9.81
C THR A 125 28.88 1.82 -9.18
N LEU A 126 29.92 1.44 -9.94
CA LEU A 126 31.21 1.04 -9.34
C LEU A 126 32.05 2.22 -8.84
N ILE A 127 31.96 3.38 -9.49
CA ILE A 127 32.70 4.58 -9.08
C ILE A 127 31.99 5.23 -7.89
N GLU A 128 30.66 5.37 -7.98
CA GLU A 128 29.81 5.85 -6.88
C GLU A 128 29.84 4.92 -5.66
N PHE A 129 30.03 3.61 -5.85
CA PHE A 129 30.13 2.63 -4.77
C PHE A 129 31.26 2.94 -3.78
N PHE A 130 32.46 3.26 -4.27
CA PHE A 130 33.61 3.53 -3.39
C PHE A 130 33.53 4.91 -2.70
N GLU A 131 32.93 5.90 -3.36
CA GLU A 131 32.68 7.22 -2.76
C GLU A 131 31.62 7.16 -1.66
N ARG A 132 30.53 6.40 -1.89
CA ARG A 132 29.47 6.17 -0.90
C ARG A 132 29.94 5.33 0.27
N GLN A 133 30.87 4.38 0.08
CA GLN A 133 31.42 3.56 1.16
C GLN A 133 32.18 4.39 2.22
N GLN A 134 32.94 5.41 1.79
CA GLN A 134 33.65 6.30 2.72
C GLN A 134 32.71 7.25 3.46
N ALA A 135 31.68 7.77 2.78
CA ALA A 135 30.67 8.64 3.39
C ALA A 135 29.79 7.89 4.42
N TYR A 136 29.48 6.62 4.15
CA TYR A 136 28.67 5.73 4.99
C TYR A 136 29.30 5.46 6.38
N GLN A 137 30.64 5.44 6.49
CA GLN A 137 31.34 5.30 7.78
C GLN A 137 31.23 6.53 8.69
N LYS A 138 30.81 7.69 8.18
CA LYS A 138 30.60 8.93 8.95
C LYS A 138 29.12 9.25 9.20
N SER A 139 28.31 8.19 9.30
CA SER A 139 27.01 8.13 9.98
C SER A 139 25.77 8.60 9.21
N GLY A 140 24.86 7.66 8.87
CA GLY A 140 23.45 8.05 8.71
C GLY A 140 22.40 7.09 8.16
N GLY A 141 22.71 6.05 7.37
CA GLY A 141 21.69 5.05 6.96
C GLY A 141 20.95 5.29 5.63
N PHE A 142 19.82 4.58 5.47
CA PHE A 142 19.17 4.08 4.22
C PHE A 142 18.61 5.15 3.24
N GLN A 143 18.52 4.83 1.93
CA GLN A 143 17.98 5.70 0.85
C GLN A 143 17.12 4.91 -0.18
N PRO A 144 15.90 5.36 -0.53
CA PRO A 144 14.96 4.69 -1.46
C PRO A 144 15.04 5.15 -2.94
N VAL A 145 14.50 4.33 -3.87
CA VAL A 145 14.51 4.48 -5.35
C VAL A 145 13.29 5.28 -5.90
N PRO A 146 13.39 6.02 -7.03
CA PRO A 146 12.33 6.93 -7.53
C PRO A 146 11.16 6.29 -8.32
N ASP A 147 10.01 6.96 -8.26
CA ASP A 147 8.65 6.54 -8.68
C ASP A 147 8.30 6.82 -10.17
N GLU A 148 9.30 7.02 -11.04
CA GLU A 148 9.17 7.67 -12.37
C GLU A 148 8.52 6.81 -13.48
N GLY A 149 8.53 5.48 -13.36
CA GLY A 149 8.01 4.57 -14.40
C GLY A 149 6.53 4.21 -14.31
N ARG A 150 5.83 4.61 -13.24
CA ARG A 150 4.40 4.29 -13.02
C ARG A 150 3.56 5.54 -13.17
N LEU A 151 2.76 5.58 -14.23
CA LEU A 151 1.81 6.67 -14.44
C LEU A 151 0.61 6.52 -13.49
N PRO A 152 0.17 7.61 -12.83
CA PRO A 152 -1.05 7.58 -12.04
C PRO A 152 -2.24 7.24 -12.93
N ARG A 153 -3.15 6.40 -12.42
CA ARG A 153 -4.42 6.11 -13.10
C ARG A 153 -5.35 7.33 -13.06
N SER A 154 -6.25 7.45 -14.04
CA SER A 154 -7.25 8.52 -14.06
C SER A 154 -8.27 8.36 -12.94
N ASP A 155 -8.89 9.47 -12.53
CA ASP A 155 -9.93 9.47 -11.48
C ASP A 155 -11.12 8.57 -11.84
N GLU A 156 -11.53 8.57 -13.10
CA GLU A 156 -12.60 7.70 -13.62
C GLU A 156 -12.28 6.22 -13.43
N VAL A 157 -11.04 5.79 -13.75
CA VAL A 157 -10.62 4.40 -13.56
C VAL A 157 -10.63 4.00 -12.09
N LEU A 158 -10.15 4.90 -11.22
CA LEU A 158 -10.15 4.65 -9.78
C LEU A 158 -11.56 4.56 -9.21
N SER A 159 -12.44 5.48 -9.60
CA SER A 159 -13.84 5.51 -9.17
C SER A 159 -14.58 4.24 -9.60
N ASN A 160 -14.43 3.84 -10.87
CA ASN A 160 -15.06 2.64 -11.39
C ASN A 160 -14.57 1.37 -10.68
N GLU A 161 -13.27 1.26 -10.40
CA GLU A 161 -12.74 0.12 -9.66
C GLU A 161 -13.25 0.10 -8.21
N ALA A 162 -13.31 1.27 -7.54
CA ALA A 162 -13.82 1.35 -6.18
C ALA A 162 -15.30 0.98 -6.07
N ILE A 163 -16.13 1.43 -7.02
CA ILE A 163 -17.55 1.05 -7.10
C ILE A 163 -17.67 -0.46 -7.30
N TRP A 164 -16.93 -1.02 -8.25
CA TRP A 164 -16.95 -2.46 -8.51
C TRP A 164 -16.49 -3.28 -7.30
N LEU A 165 -15.38 -2.92 -6.66
CA LEU A 165 -14.90 -3.60 -5.45
C LEU A 165 -15.90 -3.50 -4.29
N LYS A 166 -16.60 -2.38 -4.17
CA LYS A 166 -17.65 -2.21 -3.16
C LYS A 166 -18.79 -3.20 -3.40
N ASP A 167 -19.30 -3.27 -4.63
CA ASP A 167 -20.39 -4.18 -4.98
C ASP A 167 -19.99 -5.65 -4.77
N GLU A 168 -18.76 -6.03 -5.12
CA GLU A 168 -18.25 -7.39 -4.90
C GLU A 168 -18.02 -7.69 -3.42
N LEU A 169 -17.56 -6.72 -2.63
CA LEU A 169 -17.39 -6.89 -1.19
C LEU A 169 -18.75 -7.06 -0.49
N GLU A 170 -19.77 -6.29 -0.89
CA GLU A 170 -21.12 -6.44 -0.38
C GLU A 170 -21.68 -7.84 -0.67
N LYS A 171 -21.45 -8.38 -1.88
CA LYS A 171 -21.81 -9.77 -2.20
C LYS A 171 -21.06 -10.77 -1.34
N TYR A 172 -19.75 -10.58 -1.16
CA TYR A 172 -18.90 -11.46 -0.35
C TYR A 172 -19.33 -11.51 1.12
N MET A 173 -19.71 -10.37 1.72
CA MET A 173 -20.12 -10.31 3.12
C MET A 173 -21.50 -10.92 3.41
N ASN A 174 -22.31 -11.15 2.37
CA ASN A 174 -23.65 -11.71 2.48
C ASN A 174 -23.72 -13.21 2.14
N GLN A 175 -22.58 -13.87 1.93
CA GLN A 175 -22.44 -15.32 1.74
C GLN A 175 -22.29 -16.04 3.08
#